data_AF-A0A9E4Q449-F1
#
_entry.id   AF-A0A9E4Q449-F1
#
_cell.length_a   1.000
_cell.length_b   1.000
_cell.length_c   1.000
_cell.angle_alpha   90.00
_cell.angle_beta   90.00
_cell.angle_gamma   90.00
#
_symmetry.space_group_name_H-M   'P 1'
#
loop_
_entity.id
_entity.type
_entity.pdbx_description
1 polymer ?
#
loop_
_entity_poly.entity_id
_entity_poly.type
_entity_poly.pdbx_seq_one_letter_code
_entity_poly.pdbx_strand_id
1 'polypeptide(L)' 'MTDRALEHLRVVELSDRIAGSYCAKFLADFGADVVKVERPVGGDPARRAGPYA' A
#
# COMPACT_ATOMS: atom_id res chain seq x y z
N MET A 1 10.12 13.11 20.98
CA MET A 1 9.42 12.15 20.10
C MET A 1 8.82 13.00 18.99
N THR A 2 9.34 12.91 17.77
CA THR A 2 8.85 13.69 16.64
C THR A 2 7.74 12.90 15.97
N ASP A 3 6.55 13.50 15.86
CA ASP A 3 5.46 12.96 15.05
C ASP A 3 5.93 12.72 13.62
N ARG A 4 5.45 11.63 13.02
CA ARG A 4 5.74 11.35 11.61
C ARG A 4 4.87 12.26 10.75
N ALA A 5 5.41 12.70 9.61
CA ALA A 5 4.79 13.74 8.78
C ALA A 5 3.31 13.48 8.43
N LEU A 6 2.90 12.22 8.28
CA LEU A 6 1.56 11.82 7.83
C LEU A 6 0.79 10.98 8.86
N GLU A 7 1.19 10.93 10.12
CA GLU A 7 0.58 10.04 11.13
C GLU A 7 -0.91 10.24 11.41
N HIS A 8 -1.43 11.43 11.10
CA HIS A 8 -2.83 11.81 11.28
C HIS A 8 -3.71 11.36 10.12
N LEU A 9 -3.14 10.78 9.06
CA LEU A 9 -3.88 10.34 7.88
C LEU A 9 -4.24 8.86 7.95
N ARG A 10 -5.48 8.56 7.53
CA ARG A 10 -5.92 7.21 7.18
C ARG A 10 -6.17 7.15 5.68
N VAL A 11 -5.60 6.15 5.02
CA VAL A 11 -5.62 6.02 3.56
C VAL A 11 -6.17 4.66 3.18
N VAL A 12 -7.12 4.63 2.25
CA VAL A 12 -7.59 3.40 1.62
C VAL A 12 -6.91 3.27 0.26
N GLU A 13 -6.02 2.29 0.12
CA GLU A 13 -5.35 1.98 -1.15
C GLU A 13 -6.19 0.98 -1.96
N LEU A 14 -6.64 1.39 -3.14
CA LEU A 14 -7.40 0.56 -4.08
C LEU A 14 -6.60 0.16 -5.33
N SER A 15 -5.33 0.56 -5.43
CA SER A 15 -4.50 0.22 -6.58
C SER A 15 -4.13 -1.25 -6.59
N ASP A 16 -4.02 -1.82 -7.79
CA ASP A 16 -3.56 -3.18 -8.05
C ASP A 16 -2.37 -3.21 -9.04
N ARG A 17 -1.77 -2.04 -9.29
CA ARG A 17 -0.60 -1.84 -10.14
C ARG A 17 0.49 -1.08 -9.38
N ILE A 18 1.73 -1.33 -9.81
CA ILE A 18 2.94 -0.88 -9.11
C ILE A 18 2.97 0.62 -8.79
N ALA A 19 2.52 1.49 -9.68
CA ALA A 19 2.58 2.93 -9.45
C ALA A 19 1.75 3.36 -8.24
N GLY A 20 0.53 2.84 -8.10
CA GLY A 20 -0.34 3.16 -6.98
C GLY A 20 0.15 2.54 -5.67
N SER A 21 0.53 1.26 -5.71
CA SER A 21 1.04 0.57 -4.51
C SER A 21 2.34 1.19 -4.00
N TYR A 22 3.18 1.71 -4.91
CA TYR A 22 4.42 2.40 -4.57
C TYR A 22 4.15 3.80 -3.98
N CYS A 23 3.16 4.51 -4.49
CA CYS A 23 2.70 5.77 -3.90
C CYS A 23 2.17 5.55 -2.48
N ALA A 24 1.29 4.57 -2.29
CA ALA A 24 0.71 4.22 -0.99
C ALA A 24 1.78 3.77 0.02
N LYS A 25 2.81 3.05 -0.44
CA LYS A 25 3.97 2.71 0.37
C LYS A 25 4.66 3.95 0.95
N PHE A 26 4.88 5.01 0.17
CA PHE A 26 5.50 6.23 0.71
C PHE A 26 4.63 6.91 1.76
N LEU A 27 3.31 6.89 1.60
CA LEU A 27 2.40 7.43 2.60
C LEU A 27 2.52 6.67 3.93
N ALA A 28 2.58 5.34 3.86
CA ALA A 28 2.81 4.48 5.04
C ALA A 28 4.18 4.70 5.68
N ASP A 29 5.25 4.79 4.86
CA ASP A 29 6.62 5.05 5.32
C ASP A 29 6.72 6.39 6.08
N PHE A 30 5.93 7.40 5.66
CA PHE A 30 5.83 8.70 6.35
C PHE A 30 4.78 8.75 7.46
N GLY A 31 4.20 7.62 7.84
CA GLY A 31 3.41 7.45 9.05
C GLY A 31 1.90 7.27 8.87
N ALA A 32 1.36 7.38 7.66
CA ALA A 32 -0.06 7.20 7.45
C ALA A 32 -0.51 5.76 7.77
N ASP A 33 -1.74 5.61 8.29
CA ASP A 33 -2.42 4.33 8.43
C ASP A 33 -3.03 3.93 7.09
N VAL A 34 -2.33 3.08 6.34
CA VAL A 34 -2.72 2.68 4.98
C VAL A 34 -3.31 1.28 4.99
N VAL A 35 -4.59 1.17 4.62
CA VAL A 35 -5.28 -0.11 4.41
C VAL A 35 -5.42 -0.36 2.93
N LYS A 36 -4.79 -1.44 2.46
CA LYS A 36 -4.96 -1.93 1.09
C LYS A 36 -6.18 -2.81 0.98
N VAL A 37 -7.12 -2.43 0.12
CA VAL A 37 -8.30 -3.24 -0.20
C VAL A 37 -8.04 -3.94 -1.51
N GLU A 38 -8.00 -5.27 -1.44
CA GLU A 38 -7.75 -6.10 -2.60
C GLU A 38 -9.03 -6.78 -3.11
N ARG A 39 -8.97 -7.27 -4.35
CA ARG A 39 -10.05 -8.05 -4.94
C ARG A 39 -10.30 -9.30 -4.09
N PRO A 40 -11.57 -9.62 -3.72
CA PRO A 40 -11.89 -10.78 -2.89
C PRO A 40 -11.36 -12.11 -3.46
N VAL A 41 -11.35 -12.22 -4.78
CA VAL A 41 -10.78 -13.35 -5.51
C VAL A 41 -9.53 -12.88 -6.23
N GLY A 42 -8.40 -13.55 -5.97
CA GLY A 42 -7.14 -13.30 -6.66
C GLY A 42 -6.31 -12.12 -6.12
N GLY A 43 -6.80 -11.28 -5.20
CA GLY A 43 -5.97 -10.24 -4.56
C GLY A 43 -5.24 -9.29 -5.53
N ASP A 44 -4.16 -8.68 -5.06
CA ASP A 44 -3.24 -7.89 -5.89
C ASP A 44 -2.44 -8.82 -6.84
N PRO A 45 -2.40 -8.55 -8.16
CA PRO A 45 -1.58 -9.30 -9.14
C PRO A 45 -0.10 -9.44 -8.75
N ALA A 46 0.47 -8.47 -8.04
CA ALA A 46 1.86 -8.51 -7.57
C ALA A 46 2.13 -9.69 -6.63
N ARG A 47 1.11 -10.25 -5.95
CA ARG A 47 1.25 -11.46 -5.12
C ARG A 47 1.58 -12.71 -5.93
N ARG A 48 1.35 -12.67 -7.25
CA ARG A 48 1.65 -13.71 -8.24
C ARG A 48 2.69 -13.24 -9.28
N ALA A 49 3.30 -12.08 -9.07
CA ALA A 49 4.42 -11.64 -9.89
C ALA A 49 5.71 -12.31 -9.39
N GLY A 50 6.36 -13.06 -10.28
CA GLY A 50 7.63 -13.72 -9.97
C GLY A 50 8.78 -12.73 -9.71
N PRO A 51 10.00 -13.24 -9.51
CA PRO A 51 10.39 -14.63 -9.76
C PRO A 51 9.91 -15.60 -8.67
N TYR A 52 9.54 -16.81 -9.10
CA TYR A 52 9.33 -17.96 -8.23
C TYR A 52 10.37 -19.02 -8.61
N ALA A 53 10.89 -19.73 -7.61
CA ALA A 53 11.87 -20.79 -7.79
C ALA A 53 11.31 -21.98 -8.59
#